data_AF-A0A1Z5JJJ1-F1
#
_entry.id   AF-A0A1Z5JJJ1-F1
#
_cell.length_a   1.000
_cell.length_b   1.000
_cell.length_c   1.000
_cell.angle_alpha   90.00
_cell.angle_beta   90.00
_cell.angle_gamma   90.00
#
_symmetry.space_group_name_H-M   'P 1'
#
loop_
_entity.id
_entity.type
_entity.pdbx_description
1 polymer ?
#
loop_
_entity_poly.entity_id
_entity_poly.type
_entity_poly.pdbx_seq_one_letter_code
_entity_poly.pdbx_strand_id
1 'polypeptide(L)' 'MTKYNDCTWKDLPEDAKKAAKVLGYKKKTWDEDLEVAVDDKEWDELTDEQQEAAKVLGYTEESWNADDSDSEGCCGCF' A
#
# COMPACT_ATOMS: atom_id res chain seq x y z
N MET A 1 7.45 4.20 4.27
CA MET A 1 6.74 5.20 5.12
C MET A 1 5.82 6.05 4.25
N THR A 2 4.53 5.76 4.28
CA THR A 2 3.59 6.25 3.27
C THR A 2 2.94 7.56 3.69
N LYS A 3 2.37 8.29 2.72
CA LYS A 3 1.87 9.67 2.91
C LYS A 3 0.75 9.79 3.95
N TYR A 4 0.13 8.69 4.36
CA TYR A 4 -1.07 8.67 5.20
C TYR A 4 -0.93 7.78 6.43
N ASN A 5 0.30 7.40 6.80
CA ASN A 5 0.55 6.50 7.94
C ASN A 5 0.02 7.03 9.28
N ASP A 6 -0.07 8.36 9.43
CA ASP A 6 -0.62 9.03 10.61
C ASP A 6 -2.09 9.47 10.44
N CYS A 7 -2.71 9.20 9.29
CA CYS A 7 -4.08 9.59 8.98
C CYS A 7 -5.06 8.44 9.26
N THR A 8 -6.05 8.69 10.11
CA THR A 8 -7.19 7.77 10.27
C THR A 8 -8.02 7.72 9.00
N TRP A 9 -8.83 6.66 8.83
CA TRP A 9 -9.69 6.52 7.66
C TRP A 9 -10.57 7.76 7.45
N LYS A 10 -10.98 8.46 8.52
CA LYS A 10 -11.83 9.65 8.40
C LYS A 10 -11.10 10.84 7.78
N ASP A 11 -9.81 10.97 8.05
CA ASP A 11 -8.97 12.09 7.62
C ASP A 11 -8.52 11.96 6.16
N LEU A 12 -8.52 10.72 5.63
CA LEU A 12 -8.23 10.46 4.24
C LEU A 12 -9.15 11.24 3.28
N PRO A 13 -8.61 11.75 2.15
CA PRO A 13 -9.43 12.31 1.09
C PRO A 13 -10.36 11.24 0.50
N GLU A 14 -11.46 11.66 -0.12
CA GLU A 14 -12.44 10.73 -0.68
C GLU A 14 -11.84 9.80 -1.76
N ASP A 15 -10.87 10.30 -2.53
CA ASP A 15 -10.15 9.51 -3.53
C ASP A 15 -9.30 8.41 -2.89
N ALA A 16 -8.58 8.73 -1.82
CA ALA A 16 -7.82 7.75 -1.04
C ALA A 16 -8.73 6.70 -0.39
N LYS A 17 -9.88 7.12 0.16
CA LYS A 17 -10.88 6.17 0.72
C LYS A 17 -11.42 5.22 -0.34
N LYS A 18 -11.68 5.71 -1.56
CA LYS A 18 -12.13 4.87 -2.67
C LYS A 18 -11.05 3.89 -3.06
N ALA A 19 -9.81 4.36 -3.22
CA ALA A 19 -8.65 3.53 -3.51
C ALA A 19 -8.45 2.43 -2.45
N ALA A 20 -8.44 2.80 -1.17
CA ALA A 20 -8.31 1.85 -0.07
C ALA A 20 -9.45 0.80 -0.08
N LYS A 21 -10.69 1.18 -0.41
CA LYS A 21 -11.79 0.22 -0.59
C LYS A 21 -11.57 -0.74 -1.76
N VAL A 22 -11.00 -0.28 -2.87
CA VAL A 22 -10.68 -1.12 -4.05
C VAL A 22 -9.63 -2.16 -3.69
N LEU A 23 -8.64 -1.75 -2.88
CA LEU A 23 -7.63 -2.64 -2.30
C LEU A 23 -8.22 -3.60 -1.23
N GLY A 24 -9.44 -3.36 -0.76
CA GLY A 24 -10.11 -4.19 0.24
C GLY A 24 -9.93 -3.71 1.68
N TYR A 25 -9.20 -2.60 1.89
CA TYR A 25 -9.14 -1.93 3.17
C TYR A 25 -10.49 -1.30 3.51
N LYS A 26 -10.85 -1.42 4.79
CA LYS A 26 -12.03 -0.83 5.41
C LYS A 26 -11.56 0.13 6.48
N LYS A 27 -12.46 1.02 6.94
CA LYS A 27 -12.20 1.87 8.09
C LYS A 27 -11.58 1.11 9.28
N LYS A 28 -12.09 -0.10 9.57
CA LYS A 28 -11.57 -0.92 10.66
C LYS A 28 -10.15 -1.39 10.39
N THR A 29 -9.90 -1.98 9.21
CA THR A 29 -8.57 -2.51 8.88
C THR A 29 -7.54 -1.40 8.67
N TRP A 30 -7.96 -0.22 8.23
CA TRP A 30 -7.09 0.94 8.10
C TRP A 30 -6.74 1.57 9.46
N ASP A 31 -7.73 1.80 10.33
CA ASP A 31 -7.48 2.39 11.65
C ASP A 31 -6.76 1.41 12.60
N GLU A 32 -6.96 0.10 12.44
CA GLU A 32 -6.32 -0.95 13.26
C GLU A 32 -5.13 -1.63 12.56
N ASP A 33 -4.70 -1.11 11.41
CA ASP A 33 -3.60 -1.65 10.60
C ASP A 33 -3.67 -3.19 10.44
N LEU A 34 -4.86 -3.66 10.07
CA LEU A 34 -5.11 -5.08 9.86
C LEU A 34 -4.71 -5.46 8.45
N GLU A 35 -3.87 -6.49 8.38
CA GLU A 35 -3.53 -7.25 7.20
C GLU A 35 -4.79 -7.66 6.40
N VAL A 36 -4.74 -7.42 5.10
CA VAL A 36 -5.78 -7.74 4.12
C VAL A 36 -5.18 -8.61 3.02
N ALA A 37 -6.04 -9.21 2.20
CA ALA A 37 -5.60 -10.10 1.11
C ALA A 37 -4.72 -9.43 0.03
N VAL A 38 -4.57 -8.10 0.03
CA VAL A 38 -3.62 -7.40 -0.85
C VAL A 38 -2.27 -7.17 -0.19
N ASP A 39 -2.22 -7.21 1.14
CA ASP A 39 -0.99 -7.02 1.92
C ASP A 39 -0.04 -8.22 1.73
N ASP A 40 -0.62 -9.42 1.64
CA ASP A 40 0.07 -10.68 1.33
C ASP A 40 0.41 -10.84 -0.16
N LYS A 41 0.13 -9.83 -1.00
CA LYS A 41 0.34 -9.87 -2.45
C LYS A 41 1.38 -8.87 -2.91
N GLU A 42 2.19 -9.30 -3.86
CA GLU A 42 3.09 -8.39 -4.55
C GLU A 42 2.33 -7.44 -5.47
N TRP A 43 2.97 -6.31 -5.83
CA TRP A 43 2.36 -5.32 -6.72
C TRP A 43 1.92 -5.92 -8.07
N ASP A 44 2.70 -6.87 -8.62
CA ASP A 44 2.40 -7.56 -9.87
C ASP A 44 1.17 -8.50 -9.76
N GLU A 45 0.85 -8.95 -8.54
CA GLU A 45 -0.33 -9.78 -8.27
C GLU A 45 -1.61 -8.97 -8.02
N LEU A 46 -1.48 -7.65 -7.86
CA LEU A 46 -2.61 -6.73 -7.77
C LEU A 46 -3.26 -6.55 -9.15
N THR A 47 -4.57 -6.36 -9.16
CA THR A 47 -5.28 -6.00 -10.40
C THR A 47 -4.96 -4.57 -10.83
N ASP A 48 -5.19 -4.22 -12.11
CA ASP A 48 -4.99 -2.86 -12.61
C ASP A 48 -5.69 -1.81 -11.73
N GLU A 49 -6.94 -2.08 -11.32
CA GLU A 49 -7.71 -1.19 -10.41
C GLU A 49 -7.04 -1.03 -9.04
N GLN A 50 -6.43 -2.09 -8.50
CA GLN A 50 -5.74 -2.08 -7.22
C GLN A 50 -4.42 -1.31 -7.32
N GLN A 51 -3.65 -1.50 -8.39
CA GLN A 51 -2.43 -0.74 -8.63
C GLN A 51 -2.72 0.76 -8.80
N GLU A 52 -3.78 1.12 -9.54
CA GLU A 52 -4.20 2.51 -9.68
C GLU A 52 -4.62 3.11 -8.32
N ALA A 53 -5.35 2.35 -7.52
CA ALA A 53 -5.70 2.73 -6.16
C ALA A 53 -4.46 2.97 -5.28
N ALA A 54 -3.49 2.06 -5.31
CA ALA A 54 -2.25 2.20 -4.58
C ALA A 54 -1.45 3.44 -5.04
N LYS A 55 -1.41 3.73 -6.35
CA LYS A 55 -0.85 4.99 -6.89
C LYS A 55 -1.55 6.24 -6.35
N VAL A 56 -2.88 6.23 -6.23
CA VAL A 56 -3.65 7.34 -5.63
C VAL A 56 -3.29 7.56 -4.16
N LEU A 57 -2.99 6.48 -3.43
CA LEU A 57 -2.49 6.52 -2.06
C LEU A 57 -1.01 6.95 -1.96
N GLY A 58 -0.32 7.04 -3.09
CA GLY A 58 1.09 7.42 -3.19
C GLY A 58 2.06 6.24 -3.09
N TYR A 59 1.57 5.02 -3.21
CA TYR A 59 2.40 3.82 -3.36
C TYR A 59 2.82 3.66 -4.82
N THR A 60 4.01 3.13 -4.99
CA THR A 60 4.56 2.73 -6.29
C THR A 60 4.93 1.25 -6.20
N GLU A 61 5.09 0.59 -7.34
CA GLU A 61 5.56 -0.81 -7.40
C GLU A 61 6.80 -1.02 -6.53
N GLU A 62 7.79 -0.14 -6.65
CA GLU A 62 8.99 -0.16 -5.82
C GLU A 62 8.67 -0.01 -4.33
N SER A 63 7.83 0.95 -3.93
CA SER A 63 7.51 1.15 -2.51
C SER A 63 6.61 0.06 -1.90
N TRP A 64 5.79 -0.59 -2.73
CA TRP A 64 4.92 -1.68 -2.31
C TRP A 64 5.72 -2.97 -2.11
N ASN A 65 6.62 -3.28 -3.06
CA ASN A 65 7.44 -4.47 -3.02
C ASN A 65 8.68 -4.30 -2.12
N ALA A 66 9.11 -3.05 -1.85
CA ALA A 66 10.22 -2.77 -0.94
C ALA A 66 9.89 -2.98 0.54
N ASP A 67 8.61 -3.05 0.93
CA ASP A 67 8.22 -3.25 2.34
C ASP A 67 8.47 -4.70 2.81
N ASP A 68 8.51 -5.67 1.88
CA ASP A 68 8.78 -7.09 2.18
C ASP A 68 10.25 -7.51 1.96
N SER A 69 11.05 -6.64 1.31
CA SER A 69 12.44 -6.94 0.94
C SER A 69 13.46 -6.31 1.90
N ASP A 70 13.39 -6.69 3.19
CA ASP A 70 14.56 -6.60 4.07
C ASP A 70 15.49 -7.79 3.76
N SER A 71 16.14 -7.73 2.59
CA SER A 71 17.28 -8.60 2.29
C SER A 71 18.41 -7.75 1.72
N GLU A 72 19.28 -7.33 2.63
CA GLU A 72 20.60 -6.79 2.33
C GLU A 72 21.28 -7.59 1.21
N GLY A 73 21.44 -6.97 0.04
CA GLY A 73 21.88 -7.65 -1.17
C GLY A 73 22.76 -6.80 -2.09
N CYS A 74 24.01 -6.58 -1.65
CA CYS A 74 25.19 -6.18 -2.42
C CYS A 74 25.19 -4.83 -3.16
N CYS A 75 25.56 -3.74 -2.46
CA CYS A 75 26.30 -2.66 -3.10
C CYS A 75 27.79 -3.07 -3.24
N GLY A 76 28.03 -4.05 -4.09
CA GLY A 76 29.35 -4.29 -4.68
C GLY A 76 29.58 -3.26 -5.78
N CYS A 77 29.88 -2.02 -5.41
CA CYS A 77 30.42 -1.04 -6.35
C CYS A 77 31.96 -1.14 -6.36
N PHE A 78 32.45 -1.34 -7.58
CA PHE A 78 33.82 -1.48 -8.04
C PHE A 78 34.74 -0.29 -7.68
#